data_AF-A0A4U0GFE0-F1
#
_entry.id   AF-A0A4U0GFE0-F1
#
_cell.length_a   1.000
_cell.length_b   1.000
_cell.length_c   1.000
_cell.angle_alpha   90.00
_cell.angle_beta   90.00
_cell.angle_gamma   90.00
#
_symmetry.space_group_name_H-M   'P 1'
#
loop_
_entity.id
_entity.type
_entity.pdbx_description
1 polymer ?
#
loop_
_entity_poly.entity_id
_entity_poly.type
_entity_poly.pdbx_seq_one_letter_code
_entity_poly.pdbx_strand_id
1 'polypeptide(L)'
;MILAQWLLSGWSVAVIVADWHARRIPNGLLLAVCGGVVLYWGWAGEGVLGQTWRSSLIGFGLGVTVWLPGYLWGQVGAADVKLAACCGLVLGAYPTVVWLLLSSLLLGCVSIVVKVAPGLAQRLRQRDAQAGRVIPAGACMMPAFVAVMWWPAFAGSGLSG
;
A
#
# COMPACT_ATOMS: atom_id res chain seq x y z
N MET A 1 0.05 -19.65 -4.98
CA MET A 1 -0.80 -18.56 -4.46
C MET A 1 -0.62 -18.32 -2.96
N ILE A 2 -0.88 -19.31 -2.08
CA ILE A 2 -0.76 -19.14 -0.61
C ILE A 2 0.64 -18.68 -0.16
N LEU A 3 1.71 -19.28 -0.70
CA LEU A 3 3.08 -18.86 -0.37
C LEU A 3 3.35 -17.38 -0.70
N ALA A 4 2.83 -16.90 -1.84
CA ALA A 4 2.97 -15.50 -2.24
C ALA A 4 2.22 -14.57 -1.27
N GLN A 5 1.02 -14.95 -0.83
CA GLN A 5 0.27 -14.18 0.18
C GLN A 5 1.04 -14.07 1.50
N TRP A 6 1.66 -15.16 1.98
CA TRP A 6 2.49 -15.13 3.18
C TRP A 6 3.71 -14.22 3.03
N LEU A 7 4.41 -14.29 1.89
CA LEU A 7 5.56 -13.43 1.60
C LEU A 7 5.15 -11.94 1.55
N LEU A 8 4.01 -11.64 0.91
CA LEU A 8 3.47 -10.29 0.81
C LEU A 8 2.97 -9.76 2.16
N SER A 9 2.38 -10.61 3.00
CA SER A 9 2.06 -10.27 4.39
C SER A 9 3.33 -9.94 5.19
N GLY A 10 4.39 -10.74 5.06
CA GLY A 10 5.69 -10.46 5.70
C GLY A 10 6.31 -9.14 5.21
N TRP A 11 6.26 -8.89 3.91
CA TRP A 11 6.68 -7.61 3.32
C TRP A 11 5.85 -6.44 3.84
N SER A 12 4.54 -6.60 4.00
CA SER A 12 3.63 -5.58 4.54
C SER A 12 4.01 -5.22 5.98
N VAL A 13 4.33 -6.22 6.81
CA VAL A 13 4.85 -6.00 8.17
C VAL A 13 6.18 -5.25 8.12
N ALA A 14 7.10 -5.63 7.23
CA ALA A 14 8.37 -4.92 7.07
C ALA A 14 8.18 -3.45 6.67
N VAL A 15 7.21 -3.15 5.80
CA VAL A 15 6.84 -1.77 5.43
C VAL A 15 6.26 -1.02 6.62
N ILE A 16 5.36 -1.62 7.40
CA ILE A 16 4.80 -1.00 8.62
C ILE A 16 5.93 -0.67 9.60
N VAL A 17 6.83 -1.62 9.86
CA VAL A 17 7.95 -1.44 10.79
C VAL A 17 8.90 -0.36 10.29
N ALA A 18 9.23 -0.35 8.99
CA ALA A 18 10.09 0.66 8.39
C ALA A 18 9.45 2.07 8.42
N ASP A 19 8.16 2.18 8.11
CA ASP A 19 7.41 3.43 8.18
C ASP A 19 7.31 3.94 9.63
N TRP A 20 7.16 3.03 10.59
CA TRP A 20 7.10 3.36 12.02
C TRP A 20 8.45 3.79 12.61
N HIS A 21 9.54 3.09 12.28
CA HIS A 21 10.87 3.36 12.84
C HIS A 21 11.60 4.48 12.11
N ALA A 22 11.64 4.42 10.78
CA ALA A 22 12.46 5.31 9.96
C ALA A 22 11.66 6.43 9.31
N ARG A 23 10.31 6.42 9.42
CA ARG A 23 9.40 7.37 8.74
C ARG A 23 9.66 7.50 7.23
N ARG A 24 10.31 6.47 6.67
CA ARG A 24 10.82 6.39 5.30
C ARG A 24 10.77 4.93 4.90
N ILE A 25 10.02 4.66 3.83
CA ILE A 25 9.99 3.34 3.22
C ILE A 25 11.25 3.20 2.36
N PRO A 26 12.18 2.27 2.68
CA PRO A 26 13.39 2.10 1.90
C PRO A 26 13.04 1.68 0.47
N ASN A 27 13.61 2.37 -0.52
CA ASN A 27 13.39 2.06 -1.94
C ASN A 27 13.71 0.59 -2.28
N GLY A 28 14.63 -0.04 -1.53
CA GLY A 28 14.94 -1.46 -1.68
C GLY A 28 13.74 -2.39 -1.45
N LEU A 29 12.87 -2.10 -0.48
CA LEU A 29 11.66 -2.91 -0.24
C LEU A 29 10.65 -2.78 -1.38
N LEU A 30 10.53 -1.57 -1.95
CA LEU A 30 9.66 -1.29 -3.08
C LEU A 30 10.18 -1.96 -4.36
N LEU A 31 11.48 -1.87 -4.60
CA LEU A 31 12.16 -2.51 -5.73
C LEU A 31 12.11 -4.04 -5.63
N ALA A 32 12.26 -4.62 -4.44
CA ALA A 32 12.17 -6.06 -4.25
C ALA A 32 10.79 -6.60 -4.66
N VAL A 33 9.70 -5.92 -4.27
CA VAL A 33 8.34 -6.31 -4.68
C VAL A 33 8.10 -6.07 -6.17
N CYS A 34 8.45 -4.89 -6.70
CA CYS A 34 8.26 -4.60 -8.12
C CYS A 34 9.06 -5.56 -9.01
N GLY A 35 10.34 -5.77 -8.68
CA GLY A 35 11.20 -6.71 -9.38
C GLY A 35 10.68 -8.13 -9.28
N GLY A 36 10.21 -8.55 -8.10
CA GLY A 36 9.59 -9.86 -7.91
C GLY A 36 8.34 -10.06 -8.78
N VAL A 37 7.48 -9.06 -8.89
CA VAL A 37 6.28 -9.11 -9.76
C VAL A 37 6.67 -9.22 -11.23
N VAL A 38 7.63 -8.41 -11.70
CA VAL A 38 8.07 -8.42 -13.10
C VAL A 38 8.76 -9.73 -13.45
N LEU A 39 9.62 -10.26 -12.57
CA LEU A 39 10.25 -11.57 -12.73
C LEU A 39 9.20 -12.68 -12.78
N TYR A 40 8.18 -12.61 -11.91
CA TYR A 40 7.09 -13.58 -11.90
C TYR A 40 6.28 -13.53 -13.19
N TRP A 41 5.99 -12.35 -13.74
CA TRP A 41 5.35 -12.22 -15.07
C TRP A 41 6.16 -12.88 -16.17
N GLY A 42 7.48 -12.67 -16.18
CA GLY A 42 8.36 -13.27 -17.18
C GLY A 42 8.42 -14.79 -17.11
N TRP A 43 8.20 -15.38 -15.94
CA TRP A 43 8.25 -16.83 -15.74
C TRP A 43 6.88 -17.51 -15.87
N ALA A 44 5.84 -16.97 -15.25
CA ALA A 44 4.52 -17.57 -15.16
C ALA A 44 3.52 -17.03 -16.20
N GLY A 45 3.78 -15.88 -16.82
CA GLY A 45 2.86 -15.21 -17.75
C GLY A 45 1.65 -14.53 -17.09
N GLU A 46 1.51 -14.68 -15.78
CA GLU A 46 0.41 -14.14 -14.96
C GLU A 46 0.93 -13.34 -13.78
N GLY A 47 0.06 -12.55 -13.16
CA GLY A 47 0.33 -11.76 -11.96
C GLY A 47 0.45 -12.60 -10.71
N VAL A 48 1.13 -12.06 -9.69
CA VAL A 48 1.50 -12.77 -8.44
C VAL A 48 0.30 -13.36 -7.68
N LEU A 49 -0.88 -12.76 -7.84
CA LEU A 49 -2.14 -13.21 -7.24
C LEU A 49 -3.09 -13.91 -8.24
N GLY A 50 -2.59 -14.36 -9.39
CA GLY A 50 -3.38 -15.04 -10.42
C GLY A 50 -4.16 -14.09 -11.34
N GLN A 51 -3.68 -12.87 -11.53
CA GLN A 51 -4.36 -11.84 -12.31
C GLN A 51 -3.59 -11.44 -13.56
N THR A 52 -4.29 -10.94 -14.57
CA THR A 52 -3.63 -10.56 -15.82
C THR A 52 -2.64 -9.40 -15.64
N TRP A 53 -1.54 -9.41 -16.39
CA TRP A 53 -0.55 -8.33 -16.40
C TRP A 53 -1.18 -6.96 -16.69
N ARG A 54 -2.23 -6.91 -17.52
CA ARG A 54 -3.02 -5.70 -17.80
C ARG A 54 -3.73 -5.18 -16.55
N SER A 55 -4.36 -6.06 -15.79
CA SER A 55 -5.01 -5.72 -14.52
C SER A 55 -4.00 -5.11 -13.55
N SER A 56 -2.81 -5.71 -13.43
CA SER A 56 -1.73 -5.18 -12.59
C SER A 56 -1.22 -3.81 -13.04
N LEU A 57 -1.05 -3.57 -14.35
CA LEU A 57 -0.66 -2.25 -14.85
C LEU A 57 -1.73 -1.19 -14.60
N ILE A 58 -3.00 -1.53 -14.76
CA ILE A 58 -4.11 -0.64 -14.42
C ILE A 58 -4.11 -0.35 -12.91
N GLY A 59 -3.93 -1.37 -12.07
CA GLY A 59 -3.81 -1.20 -10.62
C GLY A 59 -2.64 -0.27 -10.24
N PHE A 60 -1.47 -0.45 -10.85
CA PHE A 60 -0.33 0.46 -10.68
C PHE A 60 -0.69 1.90 -11.06
N GLY A 61 -1.33 2.09 -12.22
CA GLY A 61 -1.78 3.40 -12.68
C GLY A 61 -2.79 4.05 -11.74
N LEU A 62 -3.75 3.29 -11.21
CA LEU A 62 -4.73 3.76 -10.24
C LEU A 62 -4.06 4.18 -8.92
N GLY A 63 -3.14 3.37 -8.41
CA GLY A 63 -2.37 3.68 -7.21
C GLY A 63 -1.61 5.00 -7.32
N VAL A 64 -0.93 5.22 -8.46
CA VAL A 64 -0.26 6.49 -8.75
C VAL A 64 -1.27 7.63 -8.89
N THR A 65 -2.26 7.48 -9.77
CA THR A 65 -3.17 8.57 -10.15
C THR A 65 -3.97 9.11 -8.97
N VAL A 66 -4.38 8.26 -8.04
CA VAL A 66 -5.14 8.69 -6.86
C VAL A 66 -4.25 9.44 -5.86
N TRP A 67 -2.98 9.05 -5.73
CA TRP A 67 -2.05 9.64 -4.76
C TRP A 67 -1.23 10.81 -5.33
N LEU A 68 -1.17 10.95 -6.66
CA LEU A 68 -0.40 11.99 -7.36
C LEU A 68 -0.89 13.41 -7.05
N PRO A 69 -2.20 13.74 -7.03
CA PRO A 69 -2.66 15.08 -6.68
C PRO A 69 -2.22 15.49 -5.27
N GLY A 70 -2.30 14.55 -4.32
CA GLY A 70 -1.85 14.78 -2.94
C GLY A 70 -0.34 15.05 -2.85
N TYR A 71 0.46 14.41 -3.71
CA TYR A 71 1.89 14.68 -3.82
C TYR A 71 2.18 16.05 -4.44
N LEU A 72 1.46 16.42 -5.51
CA LEU A 72 1.61 17.72 -6.17
C LEU A 72 1.24 18.88 -5.24
N TRP A 73 0.24 18.71 -4.36
CA TRP A 73 -0.10 19.67 -3.31
C TRP A 73 0.83 19.62 -2.09
N GLY A 74 1.86 18.78 -2.09
CA GLY A 74 2.83 18.66 -0.99
C GLY A 74 2.24 18.10 0.31
N GLN A 75 1.03 17.54 0.27
CA GLN A 75 0.36 16.96 1.43
C GLN A 75 0.80 15.51 1.68
N VAL A 76 1.29 14.86 0.63
CA VAL A 76 1.61 13.43 0.61
C VAL A 76 3.05 13.21 0.16
N GLY A 77 3.68 12.18 0.67
CA GLY A 77 5.04 11.82 0.32
C GLY A 77 5.21 11.13 -1.02
N ALA A 78 6.36 11.37 -1.67
CA ALA A 78 6.79 10.55 -2.80
C ALA A 78 6.89 9.06 -2.46
N ALA A 79 7.18 8.72 -1.20
CA ALA A 79 7.21 7.33 -0.72
C ALA A 79 5.81 6.68 -0.74
N ASP A 80 4.77 7.43 -0.39
CA ASP A 80 3.40 6.92 -0.30
C ASP A 80 2.82 6.67 -1.69
N VAL A 81 3.12 7.54 -2.66
CA VAL A 81 2.77 7.34 -4.07
C VAL A 81 3.45 6.08 -4.63
N LYS A 82 4.74 5.89 -4.34
CA LYS A 82 5.48 4.69 -4.77
C LYS A 82 4.90 3.42 -4.13
N LEU A 83 4.59 3.46 -2.84
CA LEU A 83 3.97 2.35 -2.15
C LEU A 83 2.62 2.00 -2.77
N ALA A 84 1.80 3.02 -3.06
CA ALA A 84 0.51 2.81 -3.69
C ALA A 84 0.63 2.21 -5.08
N ALA A 85 1.62 2.65 -5.85
CA ALA A 85 1.93 2.08 -7.15
C ALA A 85 2.31 0.59 -7.03
N CYS A 86 3.19 0.23 -6.09
CA CYS A 86 3.59 -1.15 -5.83
C CYS A 86 2.41 -2.03 -5.39
N CYS A 87 1.59 -1.55 -4.45
CA CYS A 87 0.41 -2.25 -4.00
C CYS A 87 -0.57 -2.49 -5.14
N GLY A 88 -0.79 -1.47 -5.98
CA GLY A 88 -1.65 -1.58 -7.15
C GLY A 88 -1.13 -2.58 -8.19
N LEU A 89 0.19 -2.66 -8.38
CA LEU A 89 0.81 -3.65 -9.26
C LEU A 89 0.57 -5.09 -8.77
N VAL A 90 0.67 -5.30 -7.45
CA VAL A 90 0.48 -6.62 -6.82
C VAL A 90 -0.99 -7.02 -6.77
N LEU A 91 -1.90 -6.07 -6.49
CA LEU A 91 -3.35 -6.28 -6.30
C LEU A 91 -4.16 -6.24 -7.60
N GLY A 92 -3.70 -5.52 -8.62
CA GLY A 92 -4.40 -5.28 -9.89
C GLY A 92 -5.69 -4.49 -9.78
N ALA A 93 -6.36 -4.27 -10.90
CA ALA A 93 -7.28 -3.16 -11.09
C ALA A 93 -8.41 -3.09 -10.05
N TYR A 94 -9.25 -4.13 -9.99
CA TYR A 94 -10.44 -4.14 -9.12
C TYR A 94 -10.09 -4.20 -7.62
N PRO A 95 -9.19 -5.09 -7.16
CA PRO A 95 -8.80 -5.12 -5.75
C PRO A 95 -8.09 -3.82 -5.31
N THR A 96 -7.39 -3.13 -6.22
CA THR A 96 -6.78 -1.82 -5.93
C THR A 96 -7.81 -0.77 -5.57
N VAL A 97 -8.97 -0.74 -6.24
CA VAL A 97 -10.04 0.22 -5.93
C VAL A 97 -10.58 -0.01 -4.52
N VAL A 98 -10.86 -1.28 -4.17
CA VAL A 98 -11.33 -1.64 -2.83
C VAL A 98 -10.29 -1.29 -1.77
N TRP A 99 -9.02 -1.59 -2.05
CA TRP A 99 -7.90 -1.25 -1.18
C TRP A 99 -7.75 0.26 -0.97
N LEU A 100 -7.87 1.07 -2.02
CA LEU A 100 -7.82 2.53 -1.94
C LEU A 100 -8.96 3.07 -1.08
N LEU A 101 -10.17 2.56 -1.25
CA LEU A 101 -11.33 2.96 -0.44
C LEU A 101 -11.11 2.62 1.04
N LEU A 102 -10.73 1.39 1.36
CA LEU A 102 -10.44 0.98 2.74
C LEU A 102 -9.29 1.78 3.36
N SER A 103 -8.22 2.02 2.59
CA SER A 103 -7.09 2.85 3.04
C SER A 103 -7.52 4.29 3.33
N SER A 104 -8.35 4.88 2.46
CA SER A 104 -8.86 6.25 2.66
C SER A 104 -9.76 6.35 3.89
N LEU A 105 -10.58 5.33 4.15
CA LEU A 105 -11.44 5.27 5.32
C LEU A 105 -10.60 5.17 6.61
N LEU A 106 -9.60 4.29 6.64
CA LEU A 106 -8.68 4.17 7.78
C LEU A 106 -7.92 5.47 8.04
N LEU A 107 -7.42 6.12 6.99
CA LEU A 107 -6.70 7.39 7.10
C LEU A 107 -7.62 8.52 7.62
N GLY A 108 -8.89 8.53 7.18
CA GLY A 108 -9.93 9.41 7.67
C GLY A 108 -10.24 9.20 9.16
N CYS A 109 -10.44 7.95 9.58
CA CYS A 109 -10.67 7.59 10.98
C CYS A 109 -9.49 8.02 11.87
N VAL A 110 -8.25 7.73 11.46
CA VAL A 110 -7.06 8.16 12.20
C VAL A 110 -6.98 9.68 12.29
N SER A 111 -7.29 10.39 11.20
CA SER A 111 -7.31 11.86 11.20
C SER A 111 -8.35 12.45 12.17
N ILE A 112 -9.52 11.83 12.29
CA ILE A 112 -10.55 12.24 13.26
C ILE A 112 -10.07 11.98 14.68
N VAL A 113 -9.53 10.79 14.97
CA VAL A 113 -9.02 10.44 16.31
C VAL A 113 -7.91 11.41 16.74
N VAL A 114 -6.98 11.74 15.84
CA VAL A 114 -5.92 12.72 16.13
C VAL A 114 -6.51 14.11 16.39
N LYS A 115 -7.55 14.54 15.67
CA LYS A 115 -8.20 15.84 15.94
C LYS A 115 -8.94 15.89 17.27
N VAL A 116 -9.58 14.79 17.68
CA VAL A 116 -10.41 14.74 18.89
C VAL A 116 -9.59 14.46 20.15
N ALA A 117 -8.41 13.84 20.03
CA ALA A 117 -7.52 13.54 21.15
C ALA A 117 -6.26 14.45 21.14
N PRO A 118 -6.33 15.67 21.72
CA PRO A 118 -5.23 16.64 21.65
C PRO A 118 -3.91 16.15 22.28
N GLY A 119 -3.98 15.27 23.28
CA GLY A 119 -2.79 14.64 23.88
C GLY A 119 -2.09 13.64 22.95
N LEU A 120 -2.84 12.92 22.10
CA LEU A 120 -2.27 12.06 21.07
C LEU A 120 -1.72 12.92 19.93
N ALA A 121 -2.44 13.98 19.54
CA ALA A 121 -1.99 14.93 18.53
C ALA A 121 -0.67 15.60 18.91
N GLN A 122 -0.49 15.99 20.17
CA GLN A 122 0.77 16.56 20.65
C GLN A 122 1.92 15.55 20.60
N ARG A 123 1.69 14.31 21.04
CA ARG A 123 2.73 13.25 21.01
C ARG A 123 3.14 12.89 19.59
N LEU A 124 2.18 12.81 18.68
CA LEU A 124 2.44 12.63 17.25
C LEU A 124 3.19 13.84 16.71
N ARG A 125 2.65 15.06 16.85
CA ARG A 125 3.32 16.30 16.40
C ARG A 125 4.75 16.47 16.95
N GLN A 126 5.03 16.08 18.19
CA GLN A 126 6.39 16.14 18.75
C GLN A 126 7.34 15.11 18.11
N ARG A 127 6.87 13.87 17.91
CA ARG A 127 7.60 12.87 17.11
C ARG A 127 7.75 13.29 15.64
N ASP A 128 6.77 14.02 15.13
CA ASP A 128 6.67 14.42 13.73
C ASP A 128 7.45 15.70 13.44
N ALA A 129 7.64 16.60 14.41
CA ALA A 129 8.50 17.76 14.30
C ALA A 129 9.97 17.35 14.07
N GLN A 130 10.38 16.17 14.52
CA GLN A 130 11.69 15.59 14.24
C GLN A 130 11.75 14.88 12.87
N ALA A 131 10.61 14.51 12.27
CA ALA A 131 10.53 13.63 11.10
C ALA A 131 9.86 14.25 9.84
N GLY A 132 9.18 15.39 9.97
CA GLY A 132 8.53 16.15 8.89
C GLY A 132 7.15 15.65 8.40
N ARG A 133 6.47 14.71 9.09
CA ARG A 133 5.12 14.22 8.69
C ARG A 133 4.25 13.81 9.86
N VAL A 134 2.96 14.14 9.80
CA VAL A 134 2.00 13.95 10.91
C VAL A 134 1.41 12.53 11.02
N ILE A 135 1.30 11.79 9.91
CA ILE A 135 0.62 10.49 9.87
C ILE A 135 1.46 9.49 9.06
N PRO A 136 1.81 8.31 9.63
CA PRO A 136 2.46 7.23 8.89
C PRO A 136 1.44 6.57 7.95
N ALA A 137 1.34 7.08 6.72
CA ALA A 137 0.36 6.61 5.76
C ALA A 137 0.58 5.13 5.40
N GLY A 138 1.84 4.68 5.31
CA GLY A 138 2.18 3.28 5.07
C GLY A 138 1.61 2.35 6.15
N ALA A 139 1.72 2.74 7.42
CA ALA A 139 1.15 1.97 8.54
C ALA A 139 -0.38 1.84 8.48
N CYS A 140 -1.10 2.78 7.85
CA CYS A 140 -2.55 2.71 7.65
C CYS A 140 -2.94 1.93 6.38
N MET A 141 -2.12 1.99 5.34
CA MET A 141 -2.40 1.39 4.04
C MET A 141 -2.13 -0.11 3.99
N MET A 142 -1.10 -0.59 4.70
CA MET A 142 -0.70 -1.99 4.69
C MET A 142 -1.71 -2.94 5.37
N PRO A 143 -2.39 -2.57 6.48
CA PRO A 143 -3.46 -3.40 7.04
C PRO A 143 -4.63 -3.59 6.05
N ALA A 144 -5.03 -2.54 5.35
CA ALA A 144 -6.04 -2.63 4.29
C ALA A 144 -5.57 -3.52 3.14
N PHE A 145 -4.28 -3.42 2.77
CA PHE A 145 -3.69 -4.26 1.72
C PHE A 145 -3.78 -5.74 2.07
N VAL A 146 -3.35 -6.11 3.29
CA VAL A 146 -3.43 -7.49 3.79
C VAL A 146 -4.89 -7.95 3.85
N ALA A 147 -5.81 -7.11 4.34
CA ALA A 147 -7.23 -7.45 4.40
C ALA A 147 -7.83 -7.75 3.02
N VAL A 148 -7.52 -6.93 2.01
CA VAL A 148 -7.99 -7.16 0.63
C VAL A 148 -7.37 -8.41 0.02
N MET A 149 -6.07 -8.63 0.24
CA MET A 149 -5.35 -9.79 -0.29
C MET A 149 -5.88 -11.13 0.26
N TRP A 150 -6.30 -11.14 1.52
CA TRP A 150 -6.89 -12.32 2.19
C TRP A 150 -8.42 -12.40 2.04
N TRP A 151 -9.05 -11.40 1.44
CA TRP A 151 -10.49 -11.38 1.28
C TRP A 151 -10.93 -12.50 0.31
N PRO A 152 -11.91 -13.35 0.67
CA PRO A 152 -12.28 -14.53 -0.14
C PRO A 152 -12.66 -14.20 -1.59
N ALA A 153 -13.28 -13.04 -1.82
CA ALA A 153 -13.65 -12.60 -3.17
C ALA A 153 -12.43 -12.27 -4.07
N PHE A 154 -11.23 -12.11 -3.50
CA PHE A 154 -9.98 -11.81 -4.22
C PHE A 154 -8.97 -12.95 -4.11
N ALA A 155 -8.96 -13.65 -2.97
CA ALA A 155 -8.09 -14.78 -2.68
C ALA A 155 -8.33 -16.01 -3.56
N GLY A 156 -9.33 -16.00 -4.47
CA GLY A 156 -9.67 -17.09 -5.38
C GLY A 156 -9.87 -16.69 -6.85
N SER A 157 -9.50 -15.48 -7.28
CA SER A 157 -9.82 -14.95 -8.62
C SER A 157 -9.02 -15.55 -9.80
N GLY A 158 -8.42 -16.73 -9.63
CA GLY A 158 -7.95 -17.58 -10.73
C GLY A 158 -9.08 -18.28 -11.51
N LEU A 159 -10.31 -17.78 -11.45
CA LEU A 159 -11.44 -18.28 -12.23
C LEU A 159 -12.17 -17.09 -12.86
N SER A 160 -12.21 -17.09 -14.19
CA SER A 160 -12.88 -16.13 -15.11
C SER A 160 -12.07 -14.89 -15.51
N GLY A 161 -11.30 -15.05 -16.59
CA GLY A 161 -10.66 -13.99 -17.36
C GLY A 161 -9.94 -14.57 -18.56
#